data_AF-L0IYA8-F1
#
_entry.id   AF-L0IYA8-F1
#
_cell.length_a   1.000
_cell.length_b   1.000
_cell.length_c   1.000
_cell.angle_alpha   90.00
_cell.angle_beta   90.00
_cell.angle_gamma   90.00
#
_symmetry.space_group_name_H-M   'P 1'
#
loop_
_entity.id
_entity.type
_entity.pdbx_description
1 polymer ?
#
loop_
_entity_poly.entity_id
_entity_poly.type
_entity_poly.pdbx_seq_one_letter_code
_entity_poly.pdbx_strand_id
1 'polypeptide(L)'
;MNNNNKVAVTVLAVVVGLFALSMVMRFVMLSEYGISGSWMYFGVPFGGIGLVVLLLRLGLFNFGERSVRPMQPWHHNIGAQTPPPPAPSVPAAPVSQRLQELDGMHASGAISDSEYSAKRQQIIYSI
;
A
#
# COMPACT_ATOMS: atom_id res chain seq x y z
N MET A 1 -39.73 21.19 -12.18
CA MET A 1 -38.26 20.99 -12.26
C MET A 1 -37.66 22.21 -12.94
N ASN A 2 -36.79 22.96 -12.25
CA ASN A 2 -36.09 24.14 -12.79
C ASN A 2 -35.29 23.75 -14.05
N ASN A 3 -35.22 24.63 -15.07
CA ASN A 3 -34.45 24.41 -16.30
C ASN A 3 -32.97 24.10 -15.99
N ASN A 4 -32.42 24.74 -14.96
CA ASN A 4 -31.05 24.50 -14.47
C ASN A 4 -30.87 23.06 -13.96
N ASN A 5 -31.91 22.47 -13.35
CA ASN A 5 -31.83 21.10 -12.85
C ASN A 5 -31.90 20.08 -14.00
N LYS A 6 -32.65 20.37 -15.08
CA LYS A 6 -32.63 19.55 -16.29
C LYS A 6 -31.25 19.58 -16.97
N VAL A 7 -30.63 20.75 -17.04
CA VAL A 7 -29.25 20.88 -17.58
C VAL A 7 -28.27 20.14 -16.68
N ALA A 8 -28.35 20.30 -15.36
CA ALA A 8 -27.49 19.59 -14.40
C ALA A 8 -27.61 18.06 -14.53
N VAL A 9 -28.83 17.52 -14.62
CA VAL A 9 -29.07 16.09 -14.80
C VAL A 9 -28.54 15.59 -16.15
N THR A 10 -28.69 16.39 -17.21
CA THR A 10 -28.19 16.02 -18.55
C THR A 10 -26.67 15.99 -18.57
N VAL A 11 -26.00 17.01 -18.00
CA VAL A 11 -24.55 17.06 -17.90
C VAL A 11 -24.04 15.91 -17.04
N LEU A 12 -24.68 15.62 -15.91
CA LEU A 12 -24.32 14.50 -15.04
C LEU A 12 -24.44 13.16 -15.79
N ALA A 13 -25.52 12.94 -16.53
CA ALA A 13 -25.73 11.72 -17.32
C ALA A 13 -24.65 11.55 -18.41
N VAL A 14 -24.27 12.65 -19.09
CA VAL A 14 -23.21 12.63 -20.10
C VAL A 14 -21.85 12.31 -19.47
N VAL A 15 -21.53 12.92 -18.32
CA VAL A 15 -20.27 12.66 -17.60
C VAL A 15 -20.19 11.21 -17.14
N VAL A 16 -21.27 10.67 -16.57
CA VAL A 16 -21.34 9.28 -16.13
C VAL A 16 -21.22 8.32 -17.33
N GLY A 17 -21.89 8.62 -18.45
CA GLY A 17 -21.80 7.83 -19.67
C GLY A 17 -20.39 7.79 -20.26
N LEU A 18 -19.71 8.95 -20.35
CA LEU A 18 -18.32 9.04 -20.80
C LEU A 18 -17.36 8.30 -19.87
N PHE A 19 -17.58 8.40 -18.56
CA PHE A 19 -16.79 7.68 -17.57
C PHE A 19 -16.93 6.16 -17.73
N ALA A 20 -18.16 5.66 -17.85
CA ALA A 20 -18.43 4.24 -18.08
C ALA A 20 -17.80 3.75 -19.38
N LEU A 21 -17.92 4.52 -20.46
CA LEU A 21 -17.33 4.17 -21.76
C LEU A 21 -15.80 4.09 -21.68
N SER A 22 -15.16 5.05 -21.02
CA SER A 22 -13.71 5.06 -20.77
C SER A 22 -13.27 3.82 -19.95
N MET A 23 -14.07 3.45 -18.95
CA MET A 23 -13.83 2.27 -18.11
C MET A 23 -13.88 0.98 -18.93
N VAL A 24 -14.89 0.83 -19.79
CA VAL A 24 -15.03 -0.32 -20.69
C VAL A 24 -13.90 -0.39 -21.70
N MET A 25 -13.56 0.73 -22.35
CA MET A 25 -12.45 0.76 -23.31
C MET A 25 -11.12 0.35 -22.68
N ARG A 26 -10.87 0.83 -21.45
CA ARG A 26 -9.69 0.48 -20.68
C ARG A 26 -9.72 -0.97 -20.20
N PHE A 27 -10.89 -1.49 -19.84
CA PHE A 27 -11.07 -2.90 -19.49
C PHE A 27 -10.75 -3.82 -20.66
N VAL A 28 -11.23 -3.49 -21.87
CA VAL A 28 -10.93 -4.25 -23.09
C VAL A 28 -9.44 -4.21 -23.41
N MET A 29 -8.81 -3.03 -23.39
CA MET A 29 -7.36 -2.90 -23.60
C MET A 29 -6.54 -3.69 -22.57
N LEU A 30 -6.92 -3.65 -21.29
CA LEU A 30 -6.24 -4.41 -20.24
C LEU A 30 -6.48 -5.92 -20.35
N SER A 31 -7.63 -6.34 -20.88
CA SER A 31 -7.92 -7.75 -21.13
C SER A 31 -7.05 -8.34 -22.26
N GLU A 32 -6.74 -7.55 -23.29
CA GLU A 32 -5.83 -7.97 -24.37
C GLU A 32 -4.37 -8.01 -23.91
N TYR A 33 -3.98 -7.11 -23.00
CA TYR A 33 -2.61 -7.07 -22.46
C TYR A 33 -2.31 -8.15 -21.41
N GLY A 34 -3.29 -8.99 -21.04
CA GLY A 34 -3.08 -10.12 -20.11
C GLY A 34 -2.68 -9.73 -18.68
N ILE A 35 -2.83 -8.45 -18.32
CA ILE A 35 -2.49 -7.94 -16.99
C ILE A 35 -3.66 -8.27 -16.07
N SER A 36 -3.44 -9.27 -15.20
CA SER A 36 -4.42 -9.72 -14.22
C SER A 36 -4.97 -8.53 -13.41
N GLY A 37 -6.28 -8.55 -13.17
CA GLY A 37 -7.06 -7.45 -12.57
C GLY A 37 -6.60 -6.97 -11.18
N SER A 38 -5.46 -7.42 -10.67
CA SER A 38 -4.82 -6.92 -9.45
C SER A 38 -4.22 -5.52 -9.61
N TRP A 39 -3.80 -5.11 -10.82
CA TRP A 39 -3.29 -3.74 -11.06
C TRP A 39 -4.42 -2.69 -11.18
N MET A 40 -5.64 -3.12 -11.49
CA MET A 40 -6.80 -2.23 -11.67
C MET A 40 -7.31 -1.61 -10.36
N TYR A 41 -7.04 -2.23 -9.21
CA TYR A 41 -7.35 -1.64 -7.90
C TYR A 41 -6.40 -0.49 -7.53
N PHE A 42 -5.23 -0.42 -8.16
CA PHE A 42 -4.22 0.59 -7.87
C PHE A 42 -4.34 1.84 -8.76
N GLY A 43 -5.09 1.74 -9.87
CA GLY A 43 -5.07 2.75 -10.93
C GLY A 43 -6.18 3.80 -10.87
N VAL A 44 -7.46 3.42 -10.83
CA VAL A 44 -8.53 4.37 -11.23
C VAL A 44 -9.92 4.09 -10.63
N PRO A 45 -10.05 3.59 -9.37
CA PRO A 45 -11.11 4.17 -8.52
C PRO A 45 -10.79 4.28 -7.01
N PHE A 46 -9.80 3.56 -6.48
CA PHE A 46 -9.43 3.64 -5.05
C PHE A 46 -8.52 4.81 -4.72
N GLY A 47 -8.06 5.58 -5.71
CA GLY A 47 -7.29 6.80 -5.49
C GLY A 47 -8.01 7.79 -4.58
N GLY A 48 -9.34 7.86 -4.61
CA GLY A 48 -10.12 8.73 -3.72
C GLY A 48 -10.08 8.27 -2.26
N ILE A 49 -10.38 7.00 -1.99
CA ILE A 49 -10.40 6.46 -0.62
C ILE A 49 -8.96 6.35 -0.08
N GLY A 50 -8.01 5.96 -0.92
CA GLY A 50 -6.59 5.94 -0.58
C GLY A 50 -6.04 7.33 -0.27
N LEU A 51 -6.42 8.36 -1.02
CA LEU A 51 -6.09 9.75 -0.73
C LEU A 51 -6.74 10.21 0.58
N VAL A 52 -8.00 9.87 0.84
CA VAL A 52 -8.69 10.22 2.10
C VAL A 52 -8.01 9.54 3.29
N VAL A 53 -7.66 8.26 3.18
CA VAL A 53 -6.92 7.53 4.24
C VAL A 53 -5.51 8.08 4.40
N LEU A 54 -4.81 8.43 3.31
CA LEU A 54 -3.49 9.05 3.35
C LEU A 54 -3.56 10.44 3.99
N LEU A 55 -4.55 11.26 3.66
CA LEU A 55 -4.75 12.59 4.24
C LEU A 55 -5.17 12.52 5.72
N LEU A 56 -5.94 11.50 6.11
CA LEU A 56 -6.27 11.20 7.51
C LEU A 56 -5.02 10.72 8.27
N ARG A 57 -4.21 9.86 7.67
CA ARG A 57 -2.93 9.35 8.21
C ARG A 57 -1.85 10.44 8.28
N LEU A 58 -1.86 11.38 7.34
CA LEU A 58 -0.97 12.55 7.26
C LEU A 58 -1.45 13.70 8.17
N GLY A 59 -2.67 13.61 8.71
CA GLY A 59 -3.21 14.58 9.66
C GLY A 59 -3.74 15.87 9.03
N LEU A 60 -4.02 15.89 7.73
CA LEU A 60 -4.60 17.07 7.08
C LEU A 60 -6.09 17.28 7.43
N PHE A 61 -6.77 16.21 7.88
CA PHE A 61 -8.14 16.23 8.42
C PHE A 61 -8.19 16.23 9.97
N ASN A 62 -7.12 16.64 10.63
CA ASN A 62 -6.97 16.50 12.09
C ASN A 62 -7.79 17.56 12.86
N PHE A 63 -9.07 17.27 13.06
CA PHE A 63 -9.91 17.91 14.07
C PHE A 63 -9.86 17.08 15.37
N GLY A 64 -8.91 17.40 16.26
CA GLY A 64 -8.97 17.05 17.68
C GLY A 64 -8.43 15.67 18.08
N GLU A 65 -7.19 15.65 18.57
CA GLU A 65 -6.57 14.74 19.57
C GLU A 65 -7.03 13.27 19.72
N ARG A 66 -6.07 12.32 19.69
CA ARG A 66 -5.45 11.69 20.89
C ARG A 66 -4.65 10.43 20.53
N SER A 67 -3.40 10.47 20.98
CA SER A 67 -2.54 9.36 21.36
C SER A 67 -3.21 8.00 21.52
N VAL A 68 -2.90 7.08 20.59
CA VAL A 68 -2.86 5.65 20.91
C VAL A 68 -1.45 5.18 20.58
N ARG A 69 -0.61 5.18 21.61
CA ARG A 69 0.66 4.45 21.64
C ARG A 69 0.30 2.97 21.48
N PRO A 70 0.76 2.25 20.45
CA PRO A 70 0.89 0.82 20.59
C PRO A 70 2.09 0.58 21.50
N MET A 71 1.78 0.21 22.73
CA MET A 71 2.60 -0.61 23.63
C MET A 71 3.85 -1.18 22.96
N GLN A 72 5.00 -0.72 23.42
CA GLN A 72 6.30 -1.34 23.20
C GLN A 72 6.48 -2.31 24.39
N PRO A 73 6.24 -3.63 24.22
CA PRO A 73 6.45 -4.56 25.31
C PRO A 73 7.95 -4.80 25.43
N TRP A 74 8.45 -4.66 26.65
CA TRP A 74 9.84 -4.86 27.09
C TRP A 74 10.80 -3.73 26.74
N HIS A 75 11.12 -2.88 27.72
CA HIS A 75 12.49 -2.78 28.22
C HIS A 75 12.53 -2.06 29.59
N HIS A 76 13.39 -2.58 30.46
CA HIS A 76 13.46 -2.32 31.89
C HIS A 76 13.85 -0.88 32.26
N ASN A 77 13.20 -0.39 33.33
CA ASN A 77 13.65 0.64 34.28
C ASN A 77 15.17 0.62 34.52
N ILE A 78 15.91 1.74 34.36
CA ILE A 78 16.58 2.52 35.43
C ILE A 78 17.15 3.86 34.88
N GLY A 79 16.80 4.98 35.51
CA GLY A 79 17.69 6.11 35.87
C GLY A 79 18.47 6.92 34.80
N ALA A 80 18.23 8.24 34.83
CA ALA A 80 19.10 9.35 34.43
C ALA A 80 19.27 9.69 32.92
N GLN A 81 19.00 10.97 32.64
CA GLN A 81 19.11 11.64 31.35
C GLN A 81 20.56 11.64 30.85
N THR A 82 20.79 11.22 29.60
CA THR A 82 21.99 11.55 28.81
C THR A 82 21.64 11.48 27.31
N PRO A 83 22.21 12.32 26.44
CA PRO A 83 21.89 12.33 25.01
C PRO A 83 22.25 10.98 24.37
N PRO A 84 21.45 10.43 23.44
CA PRO A 84 21.79 9.16 22.81
C PRO A 84 23.09 9.29 21.99
N PRO A 85 24.07 8.39 22.18
CA PRO A 85 25.27 8.32 21.33
C PRO A 85 24.90 7.88 19.90
N PRO A 86 25.74 8.17 18.89
CA PRO A 86 25.50 7.72 17.52
C PRO A 86 25.40 6.19 17.49
N ALA A 87 24.30 5.69 16.93
CA ALA A 87 24.01 4.27 16.88
C ALA A 87 25.07 3.50 16.05
N PRO A 88 25.54 2.33 16.53
CA PRO A 88 26.40 1.46 15.75
C PRO A 88 25.65 0.90 14.54
N SER A 89 26.30 0.89 13.37
CA SER A 89 25.83 0.26 12.14
C SER A 89 25.54 -1.21 12.39
N VAL A 90 24.26 -1.60 12.40
CA VAL A 90 23.84 -3.00 12.49
C VAL A 90 24.33 -3.72 11.22
N PRO A 91 25.14 -4.79 11.33
CA PRO A 91 25.51 -5.59 10.17
C PRO A 91 24.24 -6.14 9.52
N ALA A 92 24.08 -5.93 8.21
CA ALA A 92 23.00 -6.56 7.46
C ALA A 92 23.06 -8.08 7.69
N ALA A 93 21.94 -8.69 8.08
CA ALA A 93 21.87 -10.12 8.35
C ALA A 93 22.46 -10.92 7.16
N PRO A 94 23.28 -11.95 7.43
CA PRO A 94 23.95 -12.70 6.37
C PRO A 94 22.92 -13.28 5.41
N VAL A 95 23.30 -13.32 4.13
CA VAL A 95 22.47 -13.78 3.02
C VAL A 95 21.85 -15.15 3.30
N SER A 96 22.61 -16.05 3.93
CA SER A 96 22.15 -17.38 4.37
C SER A 96 20.99 -17.31 5.35
N GLN A 97 21.02 -16.39 6.32
CA GLN A 97 19.95 -16.20 7.30
C GLN A 97 18.68 -15.67 6.65
N ARG A 98 18.82 -14.75 5.68
CA ARG A 98 17.67 -14.24 4.89
C ARG A 98 17.04 -15.32 4.01
N LEU A 99 17.85 -16.21 3.42
CA LEU A 99 17.36 -17.35 2.65
C LEU A 99 16.63 -18.37 3.53
N GLN A 100 17.13 -18.62 4.74
CA GLN A 100 16.51 -19.56 5.68
C GLN A 100 15.17 -19.05 6.22
N GLU A 101 15.06 -17.75 6.50
CA GLU A 101 13.79 -17.12 6.87
C GLU A 101 12.77 -17.20 5.72
N LEU A 102 13.22 -16.98 4.49
CA LEU A 102 12.39 -17.09 3.29
C LEU A 102 11.86 -18.52 3.08
N ASP A 103 12.70 -19.53 3.32
CA ASP A 103 12.32 -20.94 3.26
C ASP A 103 11.30 -21.32 4.33
N GLY A 104 11.48 -20.84 5.56
CA GLY A 104 10.50 -21.02 6.64
C GLY A 104 9.15 -20.37 6.34
N MET A 105 9.14 -19.19 5.71
CA MET A 105 7.91 -18.53 5.25
C MET A 105 7.21 -19.29 4.12
N HIS A 106 7.95 -19.91 3.21
CA HIS A 106 7.38 -20.74 2.13
C HIS A 106 6.82 -22.05 2.67
N ALA A 107 7.56 -22.74 3.55
CA ALA A 107 7.15 -23.98 4.19
C ALA A 107 5.90 -23.81 5.09
N SER A 108 5.73 -22.62 5.69
CA SER A 108 4.52 -22.28 6.47
C SER A 108 3.35 -21.81 5.60
N GLY A 109 3.53 -21.71 4.28
CA GLY A 109 2.53 -21.19 3.35
C GLY A 109 2.24 -19.69 3.51
N ALA A 110 3.10 -18.96 4.22
CA ALA A 110 2.98 -17.51 4.43
C ALA A 110 3.29 -16.72 3.15
N ILE A 111 4.03 -17.31 2.21
CA ILE A 111 4.34 -16.76 0.88
C ILE A 111 4.14 -17.81 -0.21
N SER A 112 3.79 -17.36 -1.41
CA SER A 112 3.61 -18.24 -2.59
C SER A 112 4.95 -18.64 -3.24
N ASP A 113 4.96 -19.72 -4.03
CA ASP A 113 6.15 -20.15 -4.81
C ASP A 113 6.72 -19.05 -5.72
N SER A 114 5.84 -18.26 -6.35
CA SER A 114 6.25 -17.11 -7.16
C SER A 114 6.97 -16.05 -6.34
N GLU A 115 6.48 -15.75 -5.13
CA GLU A 115 7.10 -14.77 -4.24
C GLU A 115 8.41 -15.29 -3.65
N TYR A 116 8.48 -16.58 -3.32
CA TYR A 116 9.71 -17.24 -2.88
C TYR A 116 10.82 -17.11 -3.94
N SER A 117 10.52 -17.47 -5.19
CA SER A 117 11.51 -17.43 -6.28
C SER A 117 12.02 -16.01 -6.55
N ALA A 118 11.14 -15.01 -6.57
CA ALA A 118 11.51 -13.60 -6.75
C ALA A 118 12.39 -13.07 -5.60
N LYS A 119 12.03 -13.37 -4.35
CA LYS A 119 12.80 -12.94 -3.17
C LYS A 119 14.15 -13.65 -3.09
N ARG A 120 14.23 -14.93 -3.46
CA ARG A 120 15.49 -15.67 -3.52
C ARG A 120 16.45 -15.06 -4.55
N GLN A 121 15.94 -14.70 -5.73
CA GLN A 121 16.72 -13.98 -6.75
C GLN A 121 17.19 -12.62 -6.23
N GLN A 122 16.32 -11.83 -5.60
CA GLN A 122 16.68 -10.53 -5.03
C GLN A 122 17.80 -10.65 -3.98
N ILE A 123 17.74 -11.66 -3.11
CA ILE A 123 18.77 -11.91 -2.11
C ILE A 123 20.10 -12.26 -2.77
N ILE A 124 20.09 -13.10 -3.81
CA ILE A 124 21.29 -13.49 -4.57
C ILE A 124 21.90 -12.30 -5.34
N TYR A 125 21.08 -11.45 -5.94
CA TYR A 125 21.53 -10.21 -6.59
C TYR A 125 22.10 -9.18 -5.60
N SER A 126 21.79 -9.31 -4.32
CA SER A 126 22.29 -8.42 -3.26
C SER A 126 23.58 -8.92 -2.59
N ILE A 127 24.15 -10.03 -3.08
CA ILE A 127 25.47 -10.55 -2.72
C ILE A 127 26.52 -9.83 -3.57
#